data_AF-A0A4S2F5W9-F1
#
_entry.id   AF-A0A4S2F5W9-F1
#
_cell.length_a   1.000
_cell.length_b   1.000
_cell.length_c   1.000
_cell.angle_alpha   90.00
_cell.angle_beta   90.00
_cell.angle_gamma   90.00
#
_symmetry.space_group_name_H-M   'P 1'
#
loop_
_entity.id
_entity.type
_entity.pdbx_description
1 polymer ?
#
loop_
_entity_poly.entity_id
_entity_poly.type
_entity_poly.pdbx_seq_one_letter_code
_entity_poly.pdbx_strand_id
1 'polypeptide(L)'
;AACIHQDQTLTDGQAVKLRLLEPMQAGNIVVPKNTLVAGTAKVQGERLDILVSSIEYAGNIIPVELAVFDTDGQKGLSVPSSMEQEAFNEAMANIGSGLGTSISFARSAGQQVA
;
A
#
# COMPACT_ATOMS: atom_id res chain seq x y z
N ALA A 1 18.56 1.43 -7.48
CA ALA A 1 17.17 1.92 -7.48
C ALA A 1 16.20 0.75 -7.63
N ALA A 2 14.99 0.89 -7.07
CA ALA A 2 13.90 -0.07 -7.20
C ALA A 2 12.57 0.67 -7.35
N CYS A 3 11.54 0.00 -7.83
CA CYS A 3 10.16 0.51 -7.83
C CYS A 3 9.21 -0.45 -7.13
N ILE A 4 8.06 0.05 -6.70
CA ILE A 4 6.96 -0.79 -6.20
C ILE A 4 6.51 -1.71 -7.35
N HIS A 5 6.40 -3.01 -7.06
CA HIS A 5 5.96 -3.98 -8.05
C HIS A 5 4.43 -4.10 -8.04
N GLN A 6 3.79 -3.51 -9.06
CA GLN A 6 2.32 -3.47 -9.20
C GLN A 6 1.65 -2.69 -8.05
N ASP A 7 0.36 -2.40 -8.24
CA ASP A 7 -0.46 -1.79 -7.20
C ASP A 7 -0.65 -2.79 -6.05
N GLN A 8 -0.40 -2.35 -4.82
CA GLN A 8 -0.46 -3.17 -3.61
C GLN A 8 -1.17 -2.39 -2.50
N THR A 9 -2.23 -2.97 -1.95
CA THR A 9 -2.88 -2.49 -0.72
C THR A 9 -2.21 -3.18 0.47
N LEU A 10 -1.72 -2.38 1.41
CA LEU A 10 -0.90 -2.87 2.53
C LEU A 10 -1.46 -2.37 3.86
N THR A 11 -1.35 -3.17 4.90
CA THR A 11 -1.46 -2.76 6.30
C THR A 11 -0.07 -2.73 6.96
N ASP A 12 0.03 -2.08 8.12
CA ASP A 12 1.29 -2.02 8.87
C ASP A 12 1.87 -3.43 9.11
N GLY A 13 3.18 -3.59 8.88
CA GLY A 13 3.90 -4.85 9.02
C GLY A 13 3.75 -5.83 7.86
N GLN A 14 2.97 -5.53 6.81
CA GLN A 14 2.86 -6.41 5.64
C GLN A 14 4.10 -6.34 4.74
N ALA A 15 4.33 -7.44 4.01
CA ALA A 15 5.39 -7.49 3.01
C ALA A 15 4.97 -6.72 1.74
N VAL A 16 5.84 -5.83 1.28
CA VAL A 16 5.73 -5.12 -0.01
C VAL A 16 6.74 -5.70 -1.00
N LYS A 17 6.30 -5.92 -2.23
CA LYS A 17 7.18 -6.35 -3.33
C LYS A 17 7.74 -5.13 -4.07
N LEU A 18 9.05 -5.14 -4.24
CA LEU A 18 9.83 -4.18 -5.00
C LEU A 18 10.46 -4.88 -6.21
N ARG A 19 10.70 -4.14 -7.29
CA ARG A 19 11.44 -4.61 -8.46
C ARG A 19 12.72 -3.81 -8.62
N LEU A 20 13.85 -4.50 -8.73
CA LEU A 20 15.13 -3.85 -9.01
C LEU A 20 15.14 -3.23 -10.41
N LEU A 21 15.55 -1.96 -10.50
CA LEU A 21 15.67 -1.23 -11.77
C LEU A 21 17.06 -1.36 -12.39
N GLU A 22 18.02 -1.82 -11.60
CA GLU A 22 19.42 -2.06 -11.96
C GLU A 22 19.97 -3.22 -11.12
N PRO A 23 21.08 -3.85 -11.52
CA PRO A 23 21.74 -4.87 -10.71
C PRO A 23 22.18 -4.31 -9.34
N MET A 24 22.18 -5.16 -8.32
CA MET A 24 22.61 -4.82 -6.97
C MET A 24 23.64 -5.82 -6.48
N GLN A 25 24.69 -5.34 -5.83
CA GLN A 25 25.63 -6.20 -5.11
C GLN A 25 25.08 -6.53 -3.71
N ALA A 26 24.89 -7.81 -3.41
CA ALA A 26 24.52 -8.31 -2.09
C ALA A 26 25.57 -9.33 -1.62
N GLY A 27 26.47 -8.90 -0.72
CA GLY A 27 27.66 -9.69 -0.36
C GLY A 27 28.54 -9.93 -1.58
N ASN A 28 28.78 -11.20 -1.92
CA ASN A 28 29.58 -11.62 -3.09
C ASN A 28 28.71 -11.95 -4.32
N ILE A 29 27.40 -11.72 -4.25
CA ILE A 29 26.44 -12.07 -5.30
C ILE A 29 25.93 -10.79 -5.97
N VAL A 30 25.93 -10.78 -7.30
CA VAL A 30 25.25 -9.74 -8.09
C VAL A 30 23.82 -10.21 -8.34
N VAL A 31 22.86 -9.52 -7.73
CA VAL A 31 21.42 -9.71 -7.98
C VAL A 31 21.05 -8.90 -9.23
N PRO A 32 20.51 -9.54 -10.29
CA PRO A 32 20.26 -8.86 -11.55
C PRO A 32 19.08 -7.88 -11.47
N LYS A 33 19.08 -6.91 -12.40
CA LYS A 33 17.91 -6.07 -12.68
C LYS A 33 16.65 -6.92 -12.88
N ASN A 34 15.49 -6.35 -12.56
CA ASN A 34 14.17 -6.97 -12.63
C ASN A 34 13.90 -8.07 -11.60
N THR A 35 14.85 -8.39 -10.72
CA THR A 35 14.61 -9.27 -9.56
C THR A 35 13.56 -8.65 -8.64
N LEU A 36 12.66 -9.49 -8.12
CA LEU A 36 11.71 -9.09 -7.09
C LEU A 36 12.35 -9.23 -5.72
N VAL A 37 12.19 -8.20 -4.90
CA VAL A 37 12.66 -8.16 -3.52
C VAL A 37 11.46 -7.87 -2.62
N ALA A 38 11.36 -8.56 -1.49
CA ALA A 38 10.32 -8.32 -0.50
C ALA A 38 10.91 -7.56 0.69
N GLY A 39 10.21 -6.53 1.15
CA GLY A 39 10.52 -5.82 2.40
C GLY A 39 9.30 -5.70 3.27
N THR A 40 9.48 -5.47 4.57
CA THR A 40 8.39 -5.19 5.49
C THR A 40 8.07 -3.70 5.47
N ALA A 41 6.81 -3.37 5.19
CA ALA A 41 6.30 -2.02 5.19
C ALA A 41 5.85 -1.59 6.59
N LYS A 42 6.13 -0.33 6.94
CA LYS A 42 5.64 0.31 8.17
C LYS A 42 5.17 1.73 7.86
N VAL A 43 3.95 2.07 8.23
CA VAL A 43 3.42 3.44 8.04
C VAL A 43 3.76 4.28 9.26
N GLN A 44 4.47 5.38 9.07
CA GLN A 44 4.91 6.27 10.15
C GLN A 44 4.63 7.73 9.76
N GLY A 45 3.44 8.22 10.12
CA GLY A 45 2.96 9.53 9.65
C GLY A 45 2.83 9.54 8.12
N GLU A 46 3.36 10.57 7.48
CA GLU A 46 3.32 10.75 6.01
C GLU A 46 4.42 9.96 5.27
N ARG A 47 4.93 8.88 5.85
CA ARG A 47 6.03 8.08 5.30
C ARG A 47 5.77 6.58 5.41
N LEU A 48 6.03 5.87 4.33
CA LEU A 48 6.07 4.41 4.26
C LEU A 48 7.52 3.93 4.37
N ASP A 49 7.92 3.56 5.57
CA ASP A 49 9.20 2.88 5.80
C ASP A 49 9.16 1.47 5.23
N ILE A 50 10.21 1.06 4.53
CA ILE A 50 10.36 -0.32 4.05
C ILE A 50 11.74 -0.83 4.44
N LEU A 51 11.78 -1.98 5.10
CA LEU A 51 13.00 -2.68 5.50
C LEU A 51 13.10 -4.03 4.80
N VAL A 52 14.21 -4.26 4.10
CA VAL A 52 14.55 -5.56 3.53
C VAL A 52 15.63 -6.20 4.40
N SER A 53 15.33 -7.35 5.01
CA SER A 53 16.23 -8.10 5.89
C SER A 53 16.95 -9.27 5.20
N SER A 54 16.44 -9.70 4.05
CA SER A 54 17.07 -10.73 3.23
C SER A 54 16.64 -10.62 1.76
N ILE A 55 17.47 -11.13 0.86
CA ILE A 55 17.14 -11.30 -0.55
C ILE A 55 17.27 -12.78 -0.89
N GLU A 56 16.23 -13.37 -1.47
CA GLU A 56 16.33 -14.68 -2.09
C GLU A 56 16.79 -14.51 -3.54
N TYR A 57 17.87 -15.19 -3.90
CA TYR A 57 18.33 -15.25 -5.28
C TYR A 57 19.03 -16.57 -5.57
N ALA A 58 18.58 -17.24 -6.63
CA ALA A 58 19.11 -18.52 -7.09
C ALA A 58 19.17 -19.59 -5.98
N GLY A 59 18.14 -19.64 -5.11
CA GLY A 59 18.07 -20.58 -4.00
C GLY A 59 18.93 -20.22 -2.78
N ASN A 60 19.58 -19.05 -2.79
CA ASN A 60 20.34 -18.53 -1.65
C ASN A 60 19.53 -17.46 -0.92
N ILE A 61 19.48 -17.54 0.40
CA ILE A 61 19.02 -16.45 1.26
C ILE A 61 20.22 -15.61 1.65
N ILE A 62 20.28 -14.38 1.13
CA ILE A 62 21.36 -13.44 1.37
C ILE A 62 20.91 -12.47 2.46
N PRO A 63 21.49 -12.51 3.68
CA PRO A 63 21.14 -11.56 4.72
C PRO A 63 21.58 -10.16 4.33
N VAL A 64 20.69 -9.18 4.49
CA VAL A 64 20.95 -7.77 4.18
C VAL A 64 20.27 -6.86 5.21
N GLU A 65 20.65 -5.59 5.23
CA GLU A 65 19.92 -4.56 5.98
C GLU A 65 19.76 -3.35 5.05
N LEU A 66 18.67 -3.33 4.29
CA LEU A 66 18.39 -2.24 3.34
C LEU A 66 17.16 -1.47 3.79
N ALA A 67 17.33 -0.17 3.97
CA ALA A 67 16.23 0.77 4.14
C ALA A 67 15.89 1.44 2.80
N VAL A 68 14.61 1.64 2.54
CA VAL A 68 14.17 2.40 1.37
C VAL A 68 14.22 3.90 1.65
N PHE A 69 14.74 4.63 0.66
CA PHE A 69 14.74 6.08 0.61
C PHE A 69 13.97 6.54 -0.62
N ASP A 70 13.24 7.63 -0.49
CA ASP A 70 12.53 8.27 -1.59
C ASP A 70 13.53 9.08 -2.46
N THR A 71 13.06 9.55 -3.60
CA THR A 71 13.81 10.36 -4.58
C THR A 71 14.27 11.72 -4.04
N ASP A 72 13.66 12.19 -2.95
CA ASP A 72 14.09 13.37 -2.19
C ASP A 72 15.23 13.09 -1.19
N GLY A 73 15.67 11.83 -1.09
CA GLY A 73 16.72 11.38 -0.18
C GLY A 73 16.27 11.14 1.26
N GLN A 74 14.98 11.28 1.57
CA GLN A 74 14.43 11.00 2.90
C GLN A 74 14.13 9.51 3.06
N LYS A 75 14.27 9.00 4.28
CA LYS A 75 13.91 7.61 4.60
C LYS A 75 12.39 7.44 4.46
N GLY A 76 12.00 6.34 3.81
CA GLY A 76 10.60 6.00 3.56
C GLY A 76 9.98 6.79 2.40
N LEU A 77 9.08 6.13 1.68
CA LEU A 77 8.35 6.74 0.56
C LEU A 77 7.32 7.74 1.10
N SER A 78 7.20 8.91 0.47
CA SER A 78 6.16 9.87 0.85
C SER A 78 4.76 9.27 0.65
N VAL A 79 3.94 9.34 1.70
CA VAL A 79 2.52 8.99 1.69
C VAL A 79 1.74 10.29 1.83
N PRO A 80 1.12 10.79 0.76
CA PRO A 80 0.32 12.01 0.83
C PRO A 80 -0.81 11.86 1.85
N SER A 81 -0.97 12.84 2.74
CA SER A 81 -2.02 12.88 3.76
C SER A 81 -3.45 12.80 3.17
N SER A 82 -3.63 13.09 1.88
CA SER A 82 -4.91 12.91 1.19
C SER A 82 -5.31 11.45 0.96
N MET A 83 -4.37 10.49 0.99
CA MET A 83 -4.69 9.07 0.83
C MET A 83 -5.54 8.54 1.99
N GLU A 84 -5.32 9.02 3.21
CA GLU A 84 -6.15 8.67 4.37
C GLU A 84 -7.57 9.23 4.22
N GLN A 85 -7.68 10.46 3.72
CA GLN A 85 -8.95 11.12 3.45
C GLN A 85 -9.73 10.39 2.34
N GLU A 86 -9.06 10.01 1.25
CA GLU A 86 -9.64 9.24 0.15
C GLU A 86 -10.07 7.84 0.60
N ALA A 87 -9.23 7.11 1.34
CA ALA A 87 -9.57 5.79 1.89
C ALA A 87 -10.75 5.87 2.86
N PHE A 88 -10.80 6.91 3.70
CA PHE A 88 -11.94 7.18 4.58
C PHE A 88 -13.21 7.52 3.79
N ASN A 89 -13.11 8.37 2.77
CA ASN A 89 -14.25 8.73 1.92
C ASN A 89 -14.77 7.52 1.15
N GLU A 90 -13.89 6.65 0.64
CA GLU A 90 -14.26 5.41 -0.04
C GLU A 90 -14.94 4.43 0.93
N ALA A 91 -14.43 4.29 2.16
CA ALA A 91 -15.09 3.53 3.22
C ALA A 91 -16.48 4.09 3.55
N MET A 92 -16.63 5.41 3.67
CA MET A 92 -17.92 6.07 3.90
C MET A 92 -18.88 5.92 2.73
N ALA A 93 -18.41 6.03 1.48
CA ALA A 93 -19.23 5.87 0.28
C ALA A 93 -19.81 4.44 0.18
N ASN A 94 -19.00 3.43 0.51
CA ASN A 94 -19.45 2.05 0.60
C ASN A 94 -20.51 1.84 1.70
N ILE A 95 -20.40 2.54 2.85
CA ILE A 95 -21.43 2.51 3.91
C ILE A 95 -22.71 3.27 3.50
N GLY A 96 -22.56 4.42 2.84
CA GLY A 96 -23.67 5.27 2.41
C GLY A 96 -24.60 4.62 1.37
N SER A 97 -24.06 3.77 0.49
CA SER A 97 -24.85 3.01 -0.48
C SER A 97 -25.75 1.94 0.18
N GLY A 98 -25.51 1.56 1.43
CA GLY A 98 -26.31 0.57 2.17
C GLY A 98 -27.49 1.14 2.96
N LEU A 99 -27.56 2.47 3.14
CA LEU A 99 -28.57 3.13 3.98
C LEU A 99 -29.70 3.81 3.17
N GLY A 100 -29.70 3.68 1.85
CA GLY A 100 -30.59 4.44 0.95
C GLY A 100 -31.95 3.83 0.61
N THR A 101 -32.32 2.63 1.07
CA THR A 101 -33.50 1.92 0.53
C THR A 101 -34.72 1.76 1.45
N SER A 102 -34.81 2.42 2.60
CA SER A 102 -35.97 2.22 3.50
C SER A 102 -36.56 3.48 4.14
N ILE A 103 -36.73 4.58 3.40
CA ILE A 103 -37.66 5.65 3.83
C ILE A 103 -38.41 6.22 2.62
N SER A 104 -39.41 5.49 2.11
CA SER A 104 -40.45 6.05 1.23
C SER A 104 -41.74 5.23 1.28
N PHE A 105 -42.35 5.13 2.47
CA PHE A 105 -43.79 4.81 2.60
C PHE A 105 -44.41 5.55 3.79
N ALA A 106 -44.36 6.88 3.76
CA ALA A 106 -45.27 7.69 4.55
C ALA A 106 -45.63 8.93 3.74
N ARG A 107 -46.79 8.89 3.06
CA ARG A 107 -47.72 10.01 2.81
C ARG A 107 -48.80 9.59 1.80
N SER A 108 -49.81 8.87 2.27
CA SER A 108 -51.18 9.06 1.79
C SER A 108 -52.19 8.78 2.92
N ALA A 109 -51.99 9.42 4.07
CA ALA A 109 -53.06 9.63 5.05
C ALA A 109 -53.64 11.03 4.76
N GLY A 110 -54.73 11.10 3.98
CA GLY A 110 -55.41 12.36 3.69
C GLY A 110 -56.30 12.41 2.45
N GLN A 111 -56.28 11.40 1.56
CA GLN A 111 -57.08 11.41 0.33
C GLN A 111 -57.58 10.01 -0.05
N GLN A 112 -58.30 9.37 0.87
CA GLN A 112 -59.15 8.20 0.59
C GLN A 112 -60.47 8.36 1.37
N VAL A 113 -61.17 9.47 1.11
CA VAL A 113 -62.59 9.64 1.41
C VAL A 113 -63.24 10.22 0.16
N ALA A 114 -63.83 9.33 -0.63
CA ALA A 114 -64.97 9.54 -1.52
C ALA A 114 -65.58 8.16 -1.77
#